data_AF-A0AAE5HB08-F1
#
_entry.id   AF-A0AAE5HB08-F1
#
_cell.length_a   1.000
_cell.length_b   1.000
_cell.length_c   1.000
_cell.angle_alpha   90.00
_cell.angle_beta   90.00
_cell.angle_gamma   90.00
#
_symmetry.space_group_name_H-M   'P 1'
#
loop_
_entity.id
_entity.type
_entity.pdbx_description
1 polymer ?
#
loop_
_entity_poly.entity_id
_entity_poly.type
_entity_poly.pdbx_seq_one_letter_code
_entity_poly.pdbx_strand_id
1 'polypeptide(L)'
;MNHRQFGTAFLLVFGAGLAVVQLRQAVGWSGDPLVLAFRTLPFLWCAIAISYAGYWLRTTPAYDDYMLRIAGWAVGSGIGFVAVVSLLYVGTPIEQSALLYALADALSAGILAGLLIGLYDAAHKRTRSNIESFAQKLEGLNQYGRTLNESTTVDEISALSIEVGDILLDAESTAFLVSTSAGETVVDTTFSAEMTDRLPKIMATETATADVQLLSNIEGVPTDLSLYTVPLQTQERLGTIVLQATPQPTDSLETTVNKEQTYLFQLLGAHATTALTHLKSREEPLLSE
;
A
#
# COMPACT_ATOMS: atom_id res chain seq x y z
N MET A 1 4.34 -23.73 4.81
CA MET A 1 5.02 -22.77 5.70
C MET A 1 5.15 -21.47 4.93
N ASN A 2 4.54 -20.38 5.40
CA ASN A 2 4.47 -19.14 4.63
C ASN A 2 5.89 -18.56 4.42
N HIS A 3 6.22 -18.16 3.19
CA HIS A 3 7.53 -17.60 2.81
C HIS A 3 7.99 -16.47 3.76
N ARG A 4 7.03 -15.68 4.27
CA ARG A 4 7.22 -14.68 5.32
C ARG A 4 7.82 -15.22 6.61
N GLN A 5 7.27 -16.31 7.14
CA GLN A 5 7.73 -16.90 8.40
C GLN A 5 9.15 -17.44 8.26
N PHE A 6 9.47 -18.03 7.10
CA PHE A 6 10.80 -18.56 6.85
C PHE A 6 11.86 -17.45 6.74
N GLY A 7 11.61 -16.41 5.93
CA GLY A 7 12.58 -15.32 5.74
C GLY A 7 12.82 -14.49 7.00
N THR A 8 11.77 -14.17 7.76
CA THR A 8 11.88 -13.39 9.00
C THR A 8 12.51 -14.20 10.14
N ALA A 9 12.14 -15.48 10.28
CA ALA A 9 12.77 -16.37 11.27
C ALA A 9 14.25 -16.60 10.93
N PHE A 10 14.60 -16.72 9.66
CA PHE A 10 15.99 -16.82 9.22
C PHE A 10 16.80 -15.61 9.70
N LEU A 11 16.37 -14.38 9.39
CA LEU A 11 17.11 -13.18 9.79
C LEU A 11 17.23 -13.02 11.31
N LEU A 12 16.16 -13.33 12.06
CA LEU A 12 16.16 -13.27 13.52
C LEU A 12 17.14 -14.28 14.14
N VAL A 13 17.02 -15.55 13.74
CA VAL A 13 17.87 -16.63 14.29
C VAL A 13 19.32 -16.42 13.88
N PHE A 14 19.56 -16.00 12.63
CA PHE A 14 20.90 -15.80 12.13
C PHE A 14 21.58 -14.59 12.78
N GLY A 15 20.88 -13.46 12.90
CA GLY A 15 21.38 -12.28 13.62
C GLY A 15 21.68 -12.58 15.08
N ALA A 16 20.79 -13.29 15.78
CA ALA A 16 21.02 -13.70 17.17
C ALA A 16 22.23 -14.66 17.29
N GLY A 17 22.36 -15.62 16.38
CA GLY A 17 23.49 -16.55 16.33
C GLY A 17 24.82 -15.82 16.13
N LEU A 18 24.87 -14.86 15.21
CA LEU A 18 26.06 -14.02 15.00
C LEU A 18 26.40 -13.21 16.25
N ALA A 19 25.42 -12.62 16.93
CA ALA A 19 25.66 -11.88 18.17
C ALA A 19 26.30 -12.77 19.26
N VAL A 20 25.86 -14.02 19.39
CA VAL A 20 26.46 -14.99 20.32
C VAL A 20 27.92 -15.30 19.96
N VAL A 21 28.23 -15.46 18.67
CA VAL A 21 29.61 -15.67 18.19
C VAL A 21 30.51 -14.47 18.56
N GLN A 22 30.01 -13.25 18.33
CA GLN A 22 30.73 -12.02 18.67
C GLN A 22 30.97 -11.86 20.18
N LEU A 23 29.97 -12.18 21.00
CA LEU A 23 30.11 -12.15 22.46
C LEU A 23 31.13 -13.18 22.96
N ARG A 24 31.13 -14.38 22.37
CA ARG A 24 32.11 -15.42 22.72
C ARG A 24 33.54 -14.99 22.38
N GLN A 25 33.73 -14.32 21.24
CA GLN A 25 35.02 -13.74 20.87
C GLN A 25 35.47 -12.67 21.86
N ALA A 26 34.56 -11.82 22.33
CA ALA A 26 34.86 -10.79 23.31
C ALA A 26 35.27 -11.35 24.68
N VAL A 27 34.58 -12.37 25.17
CA VAL A 27 34.90 -13.01 26.46
C VAL A 27 36.25 -13.73 26.42
N GLY A 28 36.64 -14.27 25.26
CA GLY A 28 37.93 -14.93 25.08
C GLY A 28 39.13 -14.00 24.93
N TRP A 29 38.93 -12.68 24.89
CA TRP A 29 39.98 -11.71 24.62
C TRP A 29 40.65 -11.21 25.90
N SER A 30 41.98 -11.38 25.98
CA SER A 30 42.81 -10.91 27.10
C SER A 30 43.68 -9.69 26.75
N GLY A 31 43.47 -9.07 25.58
CA GLY A 31 44.26 -7.92 25.10
C GLY A 31 43.66 -6.56 25.48
N ASP A 32 44.11 -5.51 24.79
CA ASP A 32 43.64 -4.13 25.00
C ASP A 32 42.10 -4.01 24.81
N PRO A 33 41.34 -3.46 25.79
CA PRO A 33 39.91 -3.22 25.67
C PRO A 33 39.51 -2.36 24.48
N LEU A 34 40.35 -1.40 24.08
CA LEU A 34 40.06 -0.51 22.95
C LEU A 34 40.15 -1.29 21.62
N VAL A 35 41.15 -2.15 21.47
CA VAL A 35 41.27 -3.05 20.32
C VAL A 35 40.09 -4.02 20.24
N LEU A 36 39.64 -4.54 21.39
CA LEU A 36 38.46 -5.40 21.46
C LEU A 36 37.19 -4.67 20.99
N ALA A 37 37.01 -3.42 21.44
CA ALA A 37 35.87 -2.60 21.08
C ALA A 37 35.81 -2.37 19.56
N PHE A 38 36.91 -1.94 18.95
CA PHE A 38 36.98 -1.74 17.49
C PHE A 38 36.78 -3.03 16.70
N ARG A 39 37.25 -4.16 17.23
CA ARG A 39 37.12 -5.45 16.56
C ARG A 39 35.71 -6.03 16.65
N THR A 40 35.00 -5.84 17.77
CA THR A 40 33.76 -6.60 18.05
C THR A 40 32.51 -5.74 17.92
N LEU A 41 32.57 -4.47 18.32
CA LEU A 41 31.38 -3.63 18.35
C LEU A 41 30.73 -3.48 16.95
N PRO A 42 31.47 -3.20 15.86
CA PRO A 42 30.84 -3.03 14.55
C PRO A 42 30.04 -4.27 14.11
N PHE A 43 30.57 -5.47 14.33
CA PHE A 43 29.90 -6.71 13.93
C PHE A 43 28.78 -7.10 14.89
N LEU A 44 28.89 -6.78 16.17
CA LEU A 44 27.79 -6.90 17.12
C LEU A 44 26.62 -5.97 16.71
N TRP A 45 26.91 -4.74 16.31
CA TRP A 45 25.92 -3.81 15.76
C TRP A 45 25.28 -4.35 14.48
N CYS A 46 26.07 -4.98 13.58
CA CYS A 46 25.52 -5.64 12.41
C CYS A 46 24.54 -6.76 12.78
N ALA A 47 24.91 -7.61 13.74
CA ALA A 47 24.07 -8.72 14.20
C ALA A 47 22.75 -8.24 14.82
N ILE A 48 22.81 -7.17 15.63
CA ILE A 48 21.62 -6.51 16.19
C ILE A 48 20.76 -5.92 15.07
N ALA A 49 21.37 -5.22 14.10
CA ALA A 49 20.64 -4.63 12.98
C ALA A 49 19.94 -5.68 12.11
N ILE A 50 20.60 -6.82 11.84
CA ILE A 50 20.00 -7.95 11.10
C ILE A 50 18.81 -8.52 11.88
N SER A 51 18.96 -8.71 13.19
CA SER A 51 17.89 -9.22 14.05
C SER A 51 16.70 -8.26 14.09
N TYR A 52 16.97 -6.97 14.26
CA TYR A 52 15.96 -5.92 14.24
C TYR A 52 15.25 -5.86 12.89
N ALA A 53 15.97 -5.94 11.77
CA ALA A 53 15.39 -5.98 10.45
C ALA A 53 14.47 -7.20 10.25
N GLY A 54 14.86 -8.37 10.77
CA GLY A 54 14.02 -9.57 10.77
C GLY A 54 12.73 -9.40 11.59
N TYR A 55 12.80 -8.73 12.75
CA TYR A 55 11.63 -8.37 13.55
C TYR A 55 10.74 -7.37 12.81
N TRP A 56 11.32 -6.29 12.30
CA TRP A 56 10.59 -5.23 11.59
C TRP A 56 9.88 -5.77 10.34
N LEU A 57 10.57 -6.57 9.53
CA LEU A 57 9.99 -7.24 8.36
C LEU A 57 8.84 -8.20 8.72
N ARG A 58 8.84 -8.78 9.92
CA ARG A 58 7.72 -9.61 10.39
C ARG A 58 6.49 -8.78 10.74
N THR A 59 6.68 -7.55 11.20
CA THR A 59 5.60 -6.63 11.57
C THR A 59 5.13 -5.75 10.42
N THR A 60 5.78 -5.78 9.25
CA THR A 60 5.43 -4.96 8.09
C THR A 60 4.91 -5.82 6.94
N PRO A 61 3.57 -5.96 6.78
CA PRO A 61 2.96 -6.84 5.76
C PRO A 61 3.31 -6.44 4.32
N ALA A 62 3.67 -5.18 4.11
CA ALA A 62 3.92 -4.62 2.80
C ALA A 62 5.12 -5.23 2.04
N TYR A 63 5.94 -6.05 2.70
CA TYR A 63 7.11 -6.71 2.09
C TYR A 63 6.93 -8.23 1.96
N ASP A 64 5.74 -8.77 2.19
CA ASP A 64 5.48 -10.21 2.21
C ASP A 64 5.87 -10.89 0.89
N ASP A 65 5.48 -10.31 -0.24
CA ASP A 65 5.80 -10.82 -1.59
C ASP A 65 7.28 -10.68 -1.96
N TYR A 66 8.00 -9.79 -1.27
CA TYR A 66 9.41 -9.50 -1.53
C TYR A 66 10.37 -10.24 -0.59
N MET A 67 9.86 -10.97 0.40
CA MET A 67 10.65 -11.59 1.46
C MET A 67 11.74 -12.54 0.94
N LEU A 68 11.39 -13.40 -0.02
CA LEU A 68 12.33 -14.36 -0.61
C LEU A 68 13.49 -13.64 -1.31
N ARG A 69 13.20 -12.49 -1.91
CA ARG A 69 14.18 -11.69 -2.64
C ARG A 69 15.12 -10.95 -1.69
N ILE A 70 14.59 -10.37 -0.62
CA ILE A 70 15.38 -9.75 0.46
C ILE A 70 16.32 -10.80 1.07
N ALA A 71 15.79 -11.99 1.40
CA ALA A 71 16.58 -13.10 1.92
C ALA A 71 17.65 -13.58 0.91
N GLY A 72 17.31 -13.65 -0.38
CA GLY A 72 18.24 -14.02 -1.44
C GLY A 72 19.44 -13.07 -1.54
N TRP A 73 19.21 -11.75 -1.49
CA TRP A 73 20.28 -10.76 -1.47
C TRP A 73 21.15 -10.87 -0.21
N ALA A 74 20.53 -11.05 0.96
CA ALA A 74 21.24 -11.22 2.23
C ALA A 74 22.15 -12.46 2.21
N VAL A 75 21.61 -13.63 1.83
CA VAL A 75 22.37 -14.88 1.74
C VAL A 75 23.47 -14.81 0.69
N GLY A 76 23.14 -14.32 -0.51
CA GLY A 76 24.11 -14.21 -1.61
C GLY A 76 25.29 -13.32 -1.26
N SER A 77 25.03 -12.16 -0.65
CA SER A 77 26.08 -11.24 -0.20
C SER A 77 26.90 -11.82 0.95
N GLY A 78 26.26 -12.49 1.91
CA GLY A 78 26.94 -13.22 2.99
C GLY A 78 27.94 -14.26 2.47
N ILE A 79 27.51 -15.12 1.54
CA ILE A 79 28.37 -16.12 0.90
C ILE A 79 29.50 -15.44 0.13
N GLY A 80 29.22 -14.37 -0.62
CA GLY A 80 30.22 -13.62 -1.38
C GLY A 80 31.33 -13.07 -0.49
N PHE A 81 30.99 -12.45 0.64
CA PHE A 81 31.96 -11.91 1.58
C PHE A 81 32.81 -13.01 2.24
N VAL A 82 32.18 -14.12 2.65
CA VAL A 82 32.90 -15.29 3.18
C VAL A 82 33.88 -15.84 2.16
N ALA A 83 33.50 -15.92 0.88
CA ALA A 83 34.38 -16.38 -0.19
C ALA A 83 35.58 -15.45 -0.38
N VAL A 84 35.36 -14.12 -0.40
CA VAL A 84 36.44 -13.12 -0.53
C VAL A 84 37.42 -13.23 0.64
N VAL A 85 36.92 -13.29 1.88
CA VAL A 85 37.80 -13.41 3.05
C VAL A 85 38.53 -14.75 3.06
N SER A 86 37.86 -15.84 2.71
CA SER A 86 38.50 -17.15 2.57
C SER A 86 39.69 -17.07 1.60
N LEU A 87 39.50 -16.45 0.42
CA LEU A 87 40.55 -16.26 -0.58
C LEU A 87 41.72 -15.41 -0.06
N LEU A 88 41.46 -14.36 0.71
CA LEU A 88 42.51 -13.49 1.26
C LEU A 88 43.43 -14.24 2.25
N TYR A 89 42.91 -15.24 2.95
CA TYR A 89 43.67 -16.03 3.92
C TYR A 89 44.24 -17.34 3.35
N VAL A 90 43.94 -17.68 2.08
CA VAL A 90 44.56 -18.85 1.43
C VAL A 90 46.09 -18.70 1.45
N GLY A 91 46.77 -19.71 1.99
CA GLY A 91 48.23 -19.74 2.05
C GLY A 91 48.86 -18.93 3.18
N THR A 92 48.06 -18.32 4.05
CA THR A 92 48.56 -17.63 5.26
C THR A 92 48.56 -18.57 6.47
N PRO A 93 49.63 -18.57 7.30
CA PRO A 93 49.63 -19.31 8.55
C PRO A 93 48.80 -18.54 9.59
N ILE A 94 47.52 -18.89 9.71
CA ILE A 94 46.59 -18.32 10.68
C ILE A 94 46.05 -19.40 11.62
N GLU A 95 45.85 -19.06 12.89
CA GLU A 95 45.15 -19.94 13.83
C GLU A 95 43.72 -20.20 13.37
N GLN A 96 43.26 -21.45 13.49
CA GLN A 96 41.94 -21.88 13.02
C GLN A 96 40.80 -21.08 13.68
N SER A 97 40.93 -20.75 14.96
CA SER A 97 39.96 -19.91 15.70
C SER A 97 39.88 -18.50 15.13
N ALA A 98 41.02 -17.89 14.79
CA ALA A 98 41.08 -16.56 14.20
C ALA A 98 40.44 -16.53 12.81
N LEU A 99 40.64 -17.58 12.01
CA LEU A 99 39.96 -17.73 10.71
C LEU A 99 38.44 -17.82 10.88
N LEU A 100 37.95 -18.63 11.83
CA LEU A 100 36.50 -18.77 12.06
C LEU A 100 35.85 -17.43 12.45
N TYR A 101 36.51 -16.62 13.30
CA TYR A 101 36.00 -15.30 13.65
C TYR A 101 36.03 -14.34 12.46
N ALA A 102 37.10 -14.33 11.66
CA ALA A 102 37.17 -13.51 10.46
C ALA A 102 36.07 -13.86 9.44
N LEU A 103 35.73 -15.14 9.29
CA LEU A 103 34.62 -15.58 8.44
C LEU A 103 33.26 -15.16 9.02
N ALA A 104 33.08 -15.21 10.35
CA ALA A 104 31.85 -14.74 11.00
C ALA A 104 31.67 -13.23 10.84
N ASP A 105 32.74 -12.45 10.96
CA ASP A 105 32.77 -11.00 10.72
C ASP A 105 32.38 -10.67 9.26
N ALA A 106 33.01 -11.36 8.31
CA ALA A 106 32.72 -11.25 6.88
C ALA A 106 31.26 -11.58 6.56
N LEU A 107 30.75 -12.67 7.13
CA LEU A 107 29.38 -13.12 6.95
C LEU A 107 28.38 -12.10 7.52
N SER A 108 28.66 -11.54 8.68
CA SER A 108 27.83 -10.50 9.32
C SER A 108 27.74 -9.25 8.44
N ALA A 109 28.89 -8.75 7.97
CA ALA A 109 28.95 -7.59 7.09
C ALA A 109 28.26 -7.85 5.74
N GLY A 110 28.52 -9.02 5.14
CA GLY A 110 27.93 -9.41 3.87
C GLY A 110 26.40 -9.52 3.95
N ILE A 111 25.86 -10.16 4.99
CA ILE A 111 24.42 -10.28 5.19
C ILE A 111 23.77 -8.92 5.38
N LEU A 112 24.37 -8.04 6.19
CA LEU A 112 23.83 -6.69 6.38
C LEU A 112 23.81 -5.91 5.06
N ALA A 113 24.91 -5.93 4.30
CA ALA A 113 24.99 -5.27 3.00
C ALA A 113 23.92 -5.80 2.01
N GLY A 114 23.77 -7.13 1.94
CA GLY A 114 22.75 -7.76 1.11
C GLY A 114 21.33 -7.42 1.54
N LEU A 115 21.08 -7.34 2.85
CA LEU A 115 19.77 -6.95 3.39
C LEU A 115 19.40 -5.51 3.00
N LEU A 116 20.35 -4.57 3.07
CA LEU A 116 20.14 -3.19 2.64
C LEU A 116 19.81 -3.10 1.14
N ILE A 117 20.56 -3.81 0.31
CA ILE A 117 20.32 -3.87 -1.15
C ILE A 117 18.95 -4.51 -1.42
N GLY A 118 18.62 -5.61 -0.76
CA GLY A 118 17.35 -6.30 -0.91
C GLY A 118 16.14 -5.44 -0.53
N LEU A 119 16.24 -4.68 0.57
CA LEU A 119 15.22 -3.72 0.99
C LEU A 119 15.03 -2.60 -0.03
N TYR A 120 16.14 -2.04 -0.53
CA TYR A 120 16.08 -0.99 -1.55
C TYR A 120 15.42 -1.47 -2.84
N ASP A 121 15.83 -2.64 -3.34
CA ASP A 121 15.31 -3.27 -4.55
C ASP A 121 13.83 -3.64 -4.41
N ALA A 122 13.41 -4.12 -3.22
CA ALA A 122 12.01 -4.36 -2.91
C ALA A 122 11.18 -3.06 -2.87
N ALA A 123 11.67 -2.03 -2.20
CA ALA A 123 11.02 -0.73 -2.14
C ALA A 123 10.85 -0.12 -3.53
N HIS A 124 11.89 -0.17 -4.36
CA HIS A 124 11.85 0.35 -5.73
C HIS A 124 10.80 -0.36 -6.59
N LYS A 125 10.73 -1.70 -6.52
CA LYS A 125 9.71 -2.46 -7.25
C LYS A 125 8.30 -2.17 -6.77
N ARG A 126 8.11 -2.05 -5.46
CA ARG A 126 6.81 -1.69 -4.89
C ARG A 126 6.34 -0.33 -5.40
N THR A 127 7.21 0.69 -5.33
CA THR A 127 6.89 2.02 -5.85
C THR A 127 6.53 1.97 -7.33
N ARG A 128 7.29 1.22 -8.13
CA ARG A 128 7.01 1.05 -9.56
C ARG A 128 5.67 0.37 -9.81
N SER A 129 5.36 -0.73 -9.10
CA SER A 129 4.09 -1.44 -9.22
C SER A 129 2.90 -0.56 -8.85
N ASN A 130 3.05 0.29 -7.82
CA ASN A 130 2.01 1.24 -7.44
C ASN A 130 1.77 2.27 -8.54
N ILE A 131 2.85 2.83 -9.13
CA ILE A 131 2.74 3.78 -10.24
C ILE A 131 2.10 3.12 -11.47
N GLU A 132 2.50 1.91 -11.81
CA GLU A 132 1.93 1.16 -12.95
C GLU A 132 0.44 0.86 -12.72
N SER A 133 0.06 0.40 -11.52
CA SER A 133 -1.34 0.16 -11.14
C SER A 133 -2.16 1.46 -11.20
N PHE A 134 -1.64 2.56 -10.67
CA PHE A 134 -2.30 3.86 -10.73
C PHE A 134 -2.47 4.37 -12.17
N ALA A 135 -1.44 4.22 -13.01
CA ALA A 135 -1.52 4.58 -14.43
C ALA A 135 -2.57 3.75 -15.18
N GLN A 136 -2.66 2.44 -14.90
CA GLN A 136 -3.70 1.57 -15.45
C GLN A 136 -5.10 2.01 -15.02
N LYS A 137 -5.27 2.38 -13.74
CA LYS A 137 -6.55 2.93 -13.24
C LYS A 137 -6.90 4.25 -13.95
N LEU A 138 -5.94 5.14 -14.18
CA LEU A 138 -6.19 6.38 -14.92
C LEU A 138 -6.54 6.15 -16.39
N GLU A 139 -5.86 5.22 -17.06
CA GLU A 139 -6.16 4.86 -18.45
C GLU A 139 -7.57 4.28 -18.57
N GLY A 140 -7.92 3.33 -17.70
CA GLY A 140 -9.28 2.78 -17.62
C GLY A 140 -10.31 3.88 -17.36
N LEU A 141 -10.04 4.78 -16.41
CA LEU A 141 -10.97 5.85 -16.05
C LEU A 141 -11.19 6.85 -17.20
N ASN A 142 -10.15 7.18 -17.97
CA ASN A 142 -10.29 8.01 -19.16
C ASN A 142 -11.12 7.31 -20.26
N GLN A 143 -10.93 6.01 -20.44
CA GLN A 143 -11.72 5.22 -21.38
C GLN A 143 -13.20 5.19 -20.97
N TYR A 144 -13.49 4.94 -19.69
CA TYR A 144 -14.85 4.99 -19.16
C TYR A 144 -15.44 6.41 -19.20
N GLY A 145 -14.64 7.44 -18.95
CA GLY A 145 -15.04 8.84 -19.05
C GLY A 145 -15.54 9.20 -20.45
N ARG A 146 -14.95 8.60 -21.49
CA ARG A 146 -15.44 8.72 -22.86
C ARG A 146 -16.80 8.02 -23.04
N THR A 147 -16.93 6.78 -22.57
CA THR A 147 -18.19 6.02 -22.65
C THR A 147 -19.32 6.71 -21.88
N LEU A 148 -19.02 7.27 -20.70
CA LEU A 148 -19.95 8.09 -19.91
C LEU A 148 -20.46 9.29 -20.71
N ASN A 149 -19.57 10.02 -21.38
CA ASN A 149 -19.95 11.17 -22.21
C ASN A 149 -20.70 10.78 -23.49
N GLU A 150 -20.57 9.53 -23.95
CA GLU A 150 -21.34 8.99 -25.09
C GLU A 150 -22.70 8.40 -24.65
N SER A 151 -22.94 8.26 -23.35
CA SER A 151 -24.18 7.71 -22.80
C SER A 151 -25.38 8.63 -23.07
N THR A 152 -26.54 8.02 -23.25
CA THR A 152 -27.77 8.72 -23.68
C THR A 152 -28.85 8.76 -22.61
N THR A 153 -28.68 8.02 -21.52
CA THR A 153 -29.62 7.96 -20.41
C THR A 153 -28.92 8.04 -19.06
N VAL A 154 -29.66 8.44 -18.03
CA VAL A 154 -29.15 8.47 -16.65
C VAL A 154 -28.85 7.04 -16.16
N ASP A 155 -29.65 6.05 -16.56
CA ASP A 155 -29.45 4.64 -16.21
C ASP A 155 -28.14 4.07 -16.77
N GLU A 156 -27.74 4.46 -17.99
CA GLU A 156 -26.43 4.09 -18.55
C GLU A 156 -25.28 4.72 -17.76
N ILE A 157 -25.41 5.98 -17.37
CA ILE A 157 -24.41 6.70 -16.59
C ILE A 157 -24.26 6.11 -15.19
N SER A 158 -25.37 5.76 -14.52
CA SER A 158 -25.35 5.16 -13.19
C SER A 158 -24.73 3.76 -13.22
N ALA A 159 -25.13 2.92 -14.18
CA ALA A 159 -24.58 1.58 -14.35
C ALA A 159 -23.06 1.61 -14.60
N LEU A 160 -22.59 2.46 -15.52
CA LEU A 160 -21.16 2.62 -15.78
C LEU A 160 -20.40 3.18 -14.57
N SER A 161 -20.99 4.12 -13.84
CA SER A 161 -20.36 4.69 -12.64
C SER A 161 -20.18 3.64 -11.53
N ILE A 162 -21.16 2.73 -11.39
CA ILE A 162 -21.06 1.59 -10.47
C ILE A 162 -20.01 0.60 -10.94
N GLU A 163 -20.00 0.26 -12.22
CA GLU A 163 -19.00 -0.65 -12.79
C GLU A 163 -17.57 -0.13 -12.57
N VAL A 164 -17.34 1.17 -12.78
CA VAL A 164 -16.04 1.81 -12.50
C VAL A 164 -15.72 1.75 -11.01
N GLY A 165 -16.68 2.06 -10.14
CA GLY A 165 -16.51 1.99 -8.69
C GLY A 165 -16.07 0.60 -8.22
N ASP A 166 -16.77 -0.43 -8.67
CA ASP A 166 -16.54 -1.83 -8.30
C ASP A 166 -15.24 -2.37 -8.91
N ILE A 167 -15.10 -2.31 -10.24
CA ILE A 167 -14.01 -2.99 -10.95
C ILE A 167 -12.69 -2.21 -10.91
N LEU A 168 -12.75 -0.90 -11.15
CA LEU A 168 -11.53 -0.10 -11.36
C LEU A 168 -11.01 0.49 -10.05
N LEU A 169 -11.95 0.90 -9.19
CA LEU A 169 -11.63 1.60 -7.95
C LEU A 169 -11.63 0.68 -6.72
N ASP A 170 -12.02 -0.58 -6.90
CA ASP A 170 -12.00 -1.63 -5.86
C ASP A 170 -12.88 -1.24 -4.66
N ALA A 171 -14.03 -0.60 -4.95
CA ALA A 171 -15.04 -0.30 -3.95
C ALA A 171 -15.87 -1.55 -3.65
N GLU A 172 -16.05 -1.87 -2.37
CA GLU A 172 -16.84 -3.05 -1.96
C GLU A 172 -18.31 -2.91 -2.32
N SER A 173 -18.82 -1.69 -2.34
CA SER A 173 -20.17 -1.37 -2.74
C SER A 173 -20.22 0.05 -3.30
N THR A 174 -21.05 0.27 -4.31
CA THR A 174 -21.21 1.57 -4.98
C THR A 174 -22.69 1.87 -5.17
N ALA A 175 -23.09 3.11 -4.95
CA ALA A 175 -24.43 3.61 -5.22
C ALA A 175 -24.36 4.91 -6.02
N PHE A 176 -25.33 5.09 -6.90
CA PHE A 176 -25.51 6.30 -7.68
C PHE A 176 -26.84 6.95 -7.31
N LEU A 177 -26.78 8.16 -6.75
CA LEU A 177 -27.95 8.93 -6.36
C LEU A 177 -28.10 10.13 -7.28
N VAL A 178 -29.34 10.43 -7.65
CA VAL A 178 -29.71 11.65 -8.39
C VAL A 178 -30.46 12.59 -7.46
N SER A 179 -30.14 13.87 -7.54
CA SER A 179 -30.81 14.92 -6.77
C SER A 179 -32.01 15.44 -7.56
N THR A 180 -33.21 15.33 -6.97
CA THR A 180 -34.46 15.84 -7.53
C THR A 180 -35.03 16.93 -6.62
N SER A 181 -36.07 17.64 -7.09
CA SER A 181 -36.80 18.61 -6.26
C SER A 181 -37.48 18.00 -5.03
N ALA A 182 -37.73 16.68 -5.05
CA ALA A 182 -38.30 15.93 -3.93
C ALA A 182 -37.26 15.36 -2.96
N GLY A 183 -35.96 15.53 -3.26
CA GLY A 183 -34.84 14.97 -2.50
C GLY A 183 -33.95 14.05 -3.34
N GLU A 184 -33.04 13.35 -2.68
CA GLU A 184 -32.16 12.37 -3.33
C GLU A 184 -32.86 11.02 -3.53
N THR A 185 -32.65 10.43 -4.70
CA THR A 185 -33.19 9.11 -5.05
C THR A 185 -32.06 8.22 -5.56
N VAL A 186 -31.99 7.00 -5.05
CA VAL A 186 -31.04 5.99 -5.55
C VAL A 186 -31.52 5.54 -6.93
N VAL A 187 -30.64 5.65 -7.93
CA VAL A 187 -30.88 5.14 -9.29
C VAL A 187 -30.44 3.68 -9.38
N ASP A 188 -29.18 3.44 -9.03
CA ASP A 188 -28.60 2.10 -8.96
C ASP A 188 -27.70 1.95 -7.73
N THR A 189 -27.51 0.71 -7.28
CA THR A 189 -26.72 0.40 -6.09
C THR A 189 -26.30 -1.06 -6.04
N THR A 190 -25.11 -1.33 -5.51
CA THR A 190 -24.66 -2.67 -5.11
C THR A 190 -24.72 -2.88 -3.59
N PHE A 191 -25.15 -1.87 -2.83
CA PHE A 191 -25.35 -1.99 -1.39
C PHE A 191 -26.53 -2.92 -1.05
N SER A 192 -26.56 -3.38 0.21
CA SER A 192 -27.71 -4.10 0.75
C SER A 192 -28.98 -3.25 0.72
N ALA A 193 -30.15 -3.90 0.72
CA ALA A 193 -31.44 -3.22 0.74
C ALA A 193 -31.58 -2.28 1.97
N GLU A 194 -31.07 -2.71 3.13
CA GLU A 194 -31.08 -1.90 4.35
C GLU A 194 -30.29 -0.59 4.19
N MET A 195 -29.11 -0.65 3.57
CA MET A 195 -28.30 0.55 3.32
C MET A 195 -28.93 1.43 2.25
N THR A 196 -29.50 0.83 1.20
CA THR A 196 -30.16 1.54 0.10
C THR A 196 -31.26 2.48 0.59
N ASP A 197 -32.09 2.06 1.54
CA ASP A 197 -33.16 2.89 2.12
C ASP A 197 -32.65 4.06 2.99
N ARG A 198 -31.39 3.99 3.41
CA ARG A 198 -30.77 4.96 4.33
C ARG A 198 -29.91 5.99 3.61
N LEU A 199 -29.28 5.60 2.49
CA LEU A 199 -28.36 6.46 1.73
C LEU A 199 -28.95 7.84 1.40
N PRO A 200 -30.19 7.99 0.89
CA PRO A 200 -30.75 9.31 0.62
C PRO A 200 -30.83 10.23 1.83
N LYS A 201 -31.14 9.68 3.02
CA LYS A 201 -31.26 10.45 4.26
C LYS A 201 -29.89 10.92 4.76
N ILE A 202 -28.89 10.06 4.64
CA ILE A 202 -27.51 10.39 5.00
C ILE A 202 -26.99 11.48 4.07
N MET A 203 -27.17 11.33 2.75
CA MET A 203 -26.67 12.28 1.77
C MET A 203 -27.37 13.65 1.82
N ALA A 204 -28.66 13.69 2.18
CA ALA A 204 -29.38 14.93 2.42
C ALA A 204 -28.81 15.73 3.62
N THR A 205 -28.16 15.05 4.57
CA THR A 205 -27.63 15.68 5.79
C THR A 205 -26.15 16.08 5.64
N GLU A 206 -25.36 15.28 4.91
CA GLU A 206 -23.88 15.36 4.96
C GLU A 206 -23.23 15.99 3.72
N THR A 207 -23.88 15.98 2.55
CA THR A 207 -23.23 16.31 1.26
C THR A 207 -23.44 17.76 0.82
N ALA A 208 -23.05 18.72 1.66
CA ALA A 208 -23.15 20.15 1.35
C ALA A 208 -21.92 20.73 0.62
N THR A 209 -20.86 19.95 0.41
CA THR A 209 -19.60 20.44 -0.18
C THR A 209 -19.41 20.01 -1.62
N ALA A 210 -18.59 20.76 -2.36
CA ALA A 210 -18.21 20.46 -3.74
C ALA A 210 -17.04 19.46 -3.88
N ASP A 211 -16.48 18.97 -2.77
CA ASP A 211 -15.34 18.05 -2.77
C ASP A 211 -15.72 16.66 -2.26
N VAL A 212 -14.89 15.66 -2.60
CA VAL A 212 -15.03 14.29 -2.14
C VAL A 212 -14.83 14.22 -0.64
N GLN A 213 -15.76 13.61 0.08
CA GLN A 213 -15.67 13.46 1.54
C GLN A 213 -15.56 12.00 1.95
N LEU A 214 -14.76 11.76 2.99
CA LEU A 214 -14.78 10.50 3.74
C LEU A 214 -15.73 10.65 4.93
N LEU A 215 -16.84 9.94 4.86
CA LEU A 215 -17.85 9.83 5.90
C LEU A 215 -17.57 8.59 6.76
N SER A 216 -17.25 8.84 8.04
CA SER A 216 -17.04 7.79 9.04
C SER A 216 -17.78 8.15 10.32
N ASN A 217 -18.24 7.13 11.07
CA ASN A 217 -18.97 7.29 12.33
C ASN A 217 -20.24 8.15 12.24
N ILE A 218 -20.98 8.04 11.13
CA ILE A 218 -22.22 8.80 10.94
C ILE A 218 -23.40 8.02 11.51
N GLU A 219 -24.36 8.76 12.07
CA GLU A 219 -25.59 8.17 12.61
C GLU A 219 -26.31 7.36 11.51
N GLY A 220 -26.29 6.05 11.69
CA GLY A 220 -26.93 5.12 10.79
C GLY A 220 -26.06 4.52 9.69
N VAL A 221 -24.75 4.72 9.76
CA VAL A 221 -23.77 3.90 9.05
C VAL A 221 -23.09 3.01 10.11
N PRO A 222 -23.05 1.68 9.93
CA PRO A 222 -22.26 0.79 10.79
C PRO A 222 -20.84 1.32 11.00
N THR A 223 -20.32 1.25 12.23
CA THR A 223 -19.04 1.89 12.61
C THR A 223 -17.81 1.29 11.93
N ASP A 224 -17.97 0.12 11.33
CA ASP A 224 -16.98 -0.60 10.54
C ASP A 224 -16.97 -0.19 9.06
N LEU A 225 -17.91 0.67 8.64
CA LEU A 225 -18.02 1.15 7.27
C LEU A 225 -17.41 2.55 7.09
N SER A 226 -16.70 2.71 5.98
CA SER A 226 -16.16 3.98 5.50
C SER A 226 -16.77 4.29 4.14
N LEU A 227 -17.51 5.40 4.05
CA LEU A 227 -18.19 5.81 2.83
C LEU A 227 -17.49 7.03 2.24
N TYR A 228 -17.11 6.94 0.98
CA TYR A 228 -16.68 8.08 0.18
C TYR A 228 -17.87 8.64 -0.57
N THR A 229 -18.08 9.94 -0.48
CA THR A 229 -19.11 10.64 -1.24
C THR A 229 -18.47 11.50 -2.31
N VAL A 230 -18.93 11.33 -3.54
CA VAL A 230 -18.45 12.08 -4.71
C VAL A 230 -19.61 12.93 -5.21
N PRO A 231 -19.62 14.23 -4.90
CA PRO A 231 -20.69 15.11 -5.35
C PRO A 231 -20.65 15.27 -6.88
N LEU A 232 -21.81 15.13 -7.53
CA LEU A 232 -21.99 15.44 -8.95
C LEU A 232 -22.62 16.83 -9.03
N GLN A 233 -21.79 17.86 -9.20
CA GLN A 233 -22.22 19.25 -9.06
C GLN A 233 -21.77 20.11 -10.24
N THR A 234 -22.65 20.99 -10.69
CA THR A 234 -22.32 22.11 -11.59
C THR A 234 -22.67 23.44 -10.91
N GLN A 235 -23.66 24.19 -11.39
CA GLN A 235 -24.32 25.28 -10.66
C GLN A 235 -25.46 24.77 -9.77
N GLU A 236 -26.01 23.60 -10.11
CA GLU A 236 -26.98 22.85 -9.33
C GLU A 236 -26.39 21.49 -8.95
N ARG A 237 -26.89 20.89 -7.88
CA ARG A 237 -26.54 19.52 -7.49
C ARG A 237 -27.30 18.55 -8.39
N LEU A 238 -26.56 17.75 -9.17
CA LEU A 238 -27.13 16.76 -10.09
C LEU A 238 -27.29 15.39 -9.42
N GLY A 239 -26.40 15.05 -8.49
CA GLY A 239 -26.41 13.76 -7.82
C GLY A 239 -25.21 13.54 -6.92
N THR A 240 -25.01 12.30 -6.49
CA THR A 240 -23.87 11.88 -5.67
C THR A 240 -23.57 10.41 -5.91
N ILE A 241 -22.29 10.08 -6.12
CA ILE A 241 -21.83 8.70 -6.12
C ILE A 241 -21.34 8.39 -4.71
N VAL A 242 -21.81 7.28 -4.14
CA VAL A 242 -21.38 6.80 -2.82
C VAL A 242 -20.61 5.52 -3.01
N LEU A 243 -19.39 5.48 -2.50
CA LEU A 243 -18.46 4.36 -2.63
C LEU A 243 -18.09 3.87 -1.24
N GLN A 244 -18.35 2.60 -0.96
CA GLN A 244 -17.82 1.93 0.22
C GLN A 244 -16.41 1.46 -0.07
N ALA A 245 -15.47 1.89 0.75
CA ALA A 245 -14.11 1.37 0.71
C ALA A 245 -13.87 0.45 1.92
N THR A 246 -13.12 -0.62 1.72
CA THR A 246 -12.60 -1.43 2.83
C THR A 246 -11.80 -0.53 3.77
N PRO A 247 -12.05 -0.56 5.10
CA PRO A 247 -11.23 0.20 6.04
C PRO A 247 -9.78 -0.25 5.93
N GLN A 248 -8.91 0.60 5.37
CA GLN A 248 -7.47 0.36 5.45
C GLN A 248 -7.05 0.55 6.91
N PRO A 249 -6.29 -0.39 7.51
CA PRO A 249 -5.79 -0.23 8.86
C PRO A 249 -4.99 1.07 8.93
N THR A 250 -5.44 1.91 9.84
CA THR A 250 -5.00 3.25 10.22
C THR A 250 -3.58 3.18 10.80
N ASP A 251 -2.60 2.73 10.02
CA ASP A 251 -1.22 2.63 10.48
C ASP A 251 -0.29 3.47 9.57
N SER A 252 -0.09 4.70 10.05
CA SER A 252 1.17 5.44 9.95
C SER A 252 1.75 5.75 8.55
N LEU A 253 0.92 6.14 7.58
CA LEU A 253 1.31 6.91 6.35
C LEU A 253 0.07 7.54 5.63
N GLU A 254 -0.93 7.99 6.39
CA GLU A 254 -2.31 8.33 5.97
C GLU A 254 -2.52 9.46 4.95
N THR A 255 -1.50 10.06 4.35
CA THR A 255 -1.71 11.24 3.48
C THR A 255 -1.52 11.01 1.98
N THR A 256 -1.02 9.86 1.53
CA THR A 256 -0.74 9.66 0.08
C THR A 256 -1.72 8.71 -0.59
N VAL A 257 -2.01 7.55 0.01
CA VAL A 257 -2.97 6.57 -0.56
C VAL A 257 -4.40 7.14 -0.58
N ASN A 258 -4.76 7.91 0.45
CA ASN A 258 -6.04 8.61 0.49
C ASN A 258 -6.13 9.68 -0.61
N LYS A 259 -5.02 10.33 -1.00
CA LYS A 259 -5.03 11.36 -2.07
C LYS A 259 -5.16 10.75 -3.47
N GLU A 260 -4.50 9.63 -3.74
CA GLU A 260 -4.60 8.96 -5.04
C GLU A 260 -6.02 8.43 -5.28
N GLN A 261 -6.61 7.76 -4.28
CA GLN A 261 -8.00 7.29 -4.36
C GLN A 261 -8.99 8.45 -4.45
N THR A 262 -8.82 9.49 -3.63
CA THR A 262 -9.65 10.71 -3.71
C THR A 262 -9.56 11.35 -5.10
N TYR A 263 -8.38 11.40 -5.71
CA TYR A 263 -8.22 11.93 -7.07
C TYR A 263 -8.95 11.08 -8.12
N LEU A 264 -8.89 9.75 -8.03
CA LEU A 264 -9.64 8.86 -8.92
C LEU A 264 -11.16 9.04 -8.75
N PHE A 265 -11.64 9.19 -7.51
CA PHE A 265 -13.04 9.48 -7.21
C PHE A 265 -13.48 10.84 -7.76
N GLN A 266 -12.67 11.89 -7.57
CA GLN A 266 -12.91 13.20 -8.15
C GLN A 266 -12.99 13.14 -9.68
N LEU A 267 -12.09 12.38 -10.32
CA LEU A 267 -12.07 12.25 -11.77
C LEU A 267 -13.30 11.50 -12.30
N LEU A 268 -13.73 10.43 -11.62
CA LEU A 268 -15.01 9.76 -11.91
C LEU A 268 -16.18 10.74 -11.77
N GLY A 269 -16.24 11.48 -10.67
CA GLY A 269 -17.28 12.49 -10.42
C GLY A 269 -17.32 13.57 -11.49
N ALA A 270 -16.16 14.04 -11.96
CA ALA A 270 -16.05 15.03 -13.03
C ALA A 270 -16.59 14.49 -14.36
N HIS A 271 -16.25 13.25 -14.73
CA HIS A 271 -16.78 12.61 -15.94
C HIS A 271 -18.29 12.39 -15.86
N ALA A 272 -18.79 11.84 -14.75
CA ALA A 272 -20.22 11.62 -14.55
C ALA A 272 -21.01 12.95 -14.54
N THR A 273 -20.48 13.98 -13.89
CA THR A 273 -21.06 15.34 -13.90
C THR A 273 -21.15 15.89 -15.32
N THR A 274 -20.08 15.75 -16.10
CA THR A 274 -20.04 16.22 -17.49
C THR A 274 -21.09 15.50 -18.32
N ALA A 275 -21.17 14.17 -18.23
CA ALA A 275 -22.14 13.36 -18.93
C ALA A 275 -23.60 13.73 -18.58
N LEU A 276 -23.93 13.85 -17.29
CA LEU A 276 -25.26 14.28 -16.83
C LEU A 276 -25.61 15.69 -17.32
N THR A 277 -24.64 16.61 -17.33
CA THR A 277 -24.86 17.98 -17.81
C THR A 277 -25.20 17.98 -19.31
N HIS A 278 -24.50 17.16 -20.10
CA HIS A 278 -24.80 17.00 -21.52
C HIS A 278 -26.21 16.45 -21.75
N LEU A 279 -26.64 15.45 -20.98
CA LEU A 279 -28.00 14.92 -21.05
C LEU A 279 -29.05 15.98 -20.73
N LYS A 280 -28.91 16.70 -19.61
CA LYS A 280 -29.84 17.76 -19.21
C LYS A 280 -29.95 18.85 -20.27
N SER A 281 -28.82 19.27 -20.86
CA SER A 281 -28.79 20.27 -21.93
C SER A 281 -29.47 19.81 -23.24
N ARG A 282 -29.61 18.49 -23.44
CA ARG A 282 -30.25 17.89 -24.61
C ARG A 282 -31.76 17.69 -24.43
N GLU A 283 -32.21 17.54 -23.19
CA GLU A 283 -33.63 17.43 -22.84
C GLU A 283 -34.34 18.79 -22.80
N GLU A 284 -33.67 19.86 -22.32
CA GLU A 284 -34.23 21.22 -22.26
C GLU A 284 -34.73 21.83 -23.60
N PRO A 285 -34.11 21.61 -24.79
CA PRO A 285 -34.61 22.19 -26.03
C PRO A 285 -35.93 21.60 -26.56
N LEU A 286 -36.45 20.49 -25.99
CA LEU A 286 -37.68 19.84 -26.48
C LEU A 286 -38.97 20.27 -25.77
N LEU A 287 -38.88 21.13 -24.75
CA LEU A 287 -40.03 21.62 -23.96
C LEU A 287 -40.37 23.10 -24.19
N SER A 288 -39.81 23.72 -25.24
CA SER A 288 -39.99 25.15 -25.56
C SER A 288 -40.72 25.45 -26.88
N GLU A 289 -41.45 24.49 -27.45
CA GLU A 289 -42.42 24.73 -28.54
C GLU A 289 -43.88 24.58 -28.07
#